data_AF-A0A0F3MZY3-F1
#
_entry.id   AF-A0A0F3MZY3-F1
#
_cell.length_a   1.000
_cell.length_b   1.000
_cell.length_c   1.000
_cell.angle_alpha   90.00
_cell.angle_beta   90.00
_cell.angle_gamma   90.00
#
_symmetry.space_group_name_H-M   'P 1'
#
loop_
_entity.id
_entity.type
_entity.pdbx_description
1 polymer ?
#
loop_
_entity_poly.entity_id
_entity_poly.type
_entity_poly.pdbx_seq_one_letter_code
_entity_poly.pdbx_strand_id
1 'polypeptide(L)'
;MQLILLFLSTIDTDIKGGAFEYFLEKTTFKETIYDPFCGTGGFLTEAFNYIKKNNIINTDEDLEKLIFNTLYGRELTKIARIAKMNMILHGDGHSGIQQINSLENPNDVLNP
;
A
#
# COMPACT_ATOMS: atom_id res chain seq x y z
N MET A 1 0.68 -14.96 -18.03
CA MET A 1 0.29 -13.86 -17.11
C MET A 1 -1.22 -13.94 -16.97
N GLN A 2 -1.72 -14.49 -15.86
CA GLN A 2 -3.13 -14.83 -15.70
C GLN A 2 -3.79 -13.76 -14.84
N LEU A 3 -4.64 -12.95 -15.47
CA LEU A 3 -5.46 -11.97 -14.79
C LEU A 3 -6.52 -12.73 -13.97
N ILE A 4 -6.46 -12.66 -12.65
CA ILE A 4 -7.52 -13.18 -11.79
C ILE A 4 -8.59 -12.09 -11.70
N LEU A 5 -9.71 -12.31 -12.40
CA LEU A 5 -10.93 -11.51 -12.28
C LEU A 5 -11.81 -12.19 -11.21
N LEU A 6 -11.78 -11.71 -9.97
CA LEU A 6 -12.61 -12.22 -8.87
C LEU A 6 -13.77 -11.26 -8.59
N PHE A 7 -15.00 -11.75 -8.77
CA PHE A 7 -16.24 -11.01 -8.54
C PHE A 7 -16.43 -10.74 -7.04
N LEU A 8 -16.61 -9.48 -6.68
CA LEU A 8 -16.87 -8.99 -5.31
C LEU A 8 -18.15 -9.56 -4.66
N SER A 9 -18.98 -10.30 -5.40
CA SER A 9 -20.26 -10.84 -4.93
C SER A 9 -20.14 -12.06 -4.02
N THR A 10 -18.95 -12.64 -3.84
CA THR A 10 -18.72 -13.80 -2.97
C THR A 10 -18.21 -13.44 -1.58
N ILE A 11 -17.96 -12.16 -1.30
CA ILE A 11 -17.48 -11.69 0.00
C ILE A 11 -18.67 -11.02 0.70
N ASP A 12 -19.00 -11.49 1.90
CA ASP A 12 -20.03 -10.88 2.74
C ASP A 12 -19.52 -9.50 3.19
N THR A 13 -20.03 -8.44 2.54
CA THR A 13 -19.49 -7.08 2.60
C THR A 13 -19.74 -6.36 3.93
N ASP A 14 -20.42 -7.00 4.89
CA ASP A 14 -20.89 -6.38 6.12
C ASP A 14 -19.84 -6.34 7.25
N ILE A 15 -18.70 -7.02 7.07
CA ILE A 15 -17.57 -6.92 7.99
C ILE A 15 -16.55 -5.97 7.37
N LYS A 16 -16.41 -4.77 7.94
CA LYS A 16 -15.44 -3.74 7.50
C LYS A 16 -13.97 -4.23 7.39
N GLY A 17 -13.65 -5.41 7.92
CA GLY A 17 -12.34 -6.06 7.77
C GLY A 17 -12.24 -7.09 6.63
N GLY A 18 -13.34 -7.65 6.12
CA GLY A 18 -13.28 -8.79 5.20
C GLY A 18 -12.62 -8.49 3.86
N ALA A 19 -12.97 -7.36 3.24
CA ALA A 19 -12.39 -6.94 1.96
C ALA A 19 -10.92 -6.49 2.11
N PHE A 20 -10.58 -5.88 3.24
CA PHE A 20 -9.23 -5.40 3.53
C PHE A 20 -8.28 -6.57 3.79
N GLU A 21 -8.66 -7.48 4.69
CA GLU A 21 -7.88 -8.70 4.96
C GLU A 21 -7.77 -9.59 3.72
N TYR A 22 -8.84 -9.72 2.93
CA TYR A 22 -8.79 -10.43 1.66
C TYR A 22 -7.79 -9.80 0.67
N PHE A 23 -7.78 -8.46 0.56
CA PHE A 23 -6.81 -7.76 -0.29
C PHE A 23 -5.38 -8.01 0.18
N LEU A 24 -5.13 -7.97 1.48
CA LEU A 24 -3.82 -8.23 2.06
C LEU A 24 -3.39 -9.69 1.90
N GLU A 25 -4.29 -10.65 2.07
CA GLU A 25 -4.04 -12.08 1.85
C GLU A 25 -3.73 -12.37 0.36
N LYS A 26 -4.36 -11.65 -0.56
CA LYS A 26 -4.09 -11.76 -1.99
C LYS A 26 -2.82 -11.05 -2.44
N THR A 27 -2.30 -10.13 -1.64
CA THR A 27 -1.09 -9.39 -1.98
C THR A 27 0.11 -10.32 -1.93
N THR A 28 0.73 -10.57 -3.09
CA THR A 28 1.94 -11.37 -3.15
C THR A 28 3.13 -10.50 -2.80
N PHE A 29 3.92 -10.88 -1.80
CA PHE A 29 5.18 -10.20 -1.51
C PHE A 29 6.07 -10.23 -2.74
N LYS A 30 6.24 -9.05 -3.35
CA LYS A 30 7.01 -8.66 -4.56
C LYS A 30 6.21 -7.72 -5.47
N GLU A 31 4.90 -7.62 -5.27
CA GLU A 31 4.06 -6.65 -5.95
C GLU A 31 4.12 -5.29 -5.26
N THR A 32 3.97 -4.23 -6.04
CA THR A 32 3.90 -2.86 -5.54
C THR A 32 2.45 -2.53 -5.18
N ILE A 33 2.23 -2.01 -3.98
CA ILE A 33 0.93 -1.51 -3.52
C ILE A 33 0.90 0.00 -3.74
N TYR A 34 -0.18 0.46 -4.37
CA TYR A 34 -0.40 1.85 -4.67
C TYR A 34 -1.79 2.30 -4.25
N ASP A 35 -1.85 3.37 -3.45
CA ASP A 35 -3.09 4.03 -3.06
C ASP A 35 -3.15 5.46 -3.63
N PRO A 36 -3.97 5.73 -4.66
CA PRO A 36 -4.05 7.05 -5.29
C PRO A 36 -4.72 8.13 -4.43
N PHE A 37 -5.35 7.76 -3.30
CA PHE A 37 -6.06 8.67 -2.40
C PHE A 37 -5.81 8.29 -0.94
N CYS A 38 -4.54 8.20 -0.57
CA CYS A 38 -4.09 7.54 0.65
C CYS A 38 -4.51 8.24 1.96
N GLY A 39 -4.99 9.49 1.89
CA GLY A 39 -5.37 10.25 3.08
C GLY A 39 -4.20 10.33 4.07
N THR A 40 -4.41 9.87 5.31
CA THR A 40 -3.38 9.79 6.35
C THR A 40 -2.48 8.54 6.26
N GLY A 41 -2.61 7.71 5.22
CA GLY A 41 -1.76 6.55 4.97
C GLY A 41 -2.17 5.26 5.70
N GLY A 42 -3.34 5.22 6.34
CA GLY A 42 -3.75 4.08 7.19
C GLY A 42 -3.76 2.73 6.46
N PHE A 43 -4.23 2.70 5.21
CA PHE A 43 -4.21 1.50 4.37
C PHE A 43 -2.77 1.00 4.14
N LEU A 44 -1.87 1.90 3.76
CA LEU A 44 -0.48 1.58 3.46
C LEU A 44 0.30 1.15 4.72
N THR A 45 0.06 1.78 5.87
CA THR A 45 0.69 1.37 7.14
C THR A 45 0.24 -0.01 7.58
N GLU A 46 -1.05 -0.34 7.42
CA GLU A 46 -1.53 -1.67 7.74
C GLU A 46 -1.03 -2.72 6.74
N ALA A 47 -0.93 -2.39 5.46
CA ALA A 47 -0.31 -3.26 4.47
C ALA A 47 1.17 -3.55 4.80
N PHE A 48 1.93 -2.52 5.19
CA PHE A 48 3.31 -2.68 5.66
C PHE A 48 3.40 -3.65 6.85
N ASN A 49 2.56 -3.42 7.86
CA ASN A 49 2.52 -4.24 9.07
C ASN A 49 2.13 -5.69 8.76
N TYR A 50 1.16 -5.89 7.87
CA TYR A 50 0.71 -7.22 7.46
C TYR A 50 1.82 -8.01 6.77
N ILE A 51 2.51 -7.41 5.80
CA ILE A 51 3.62 -8.07 5.09
C ILE A 51 4.74 -8.43 6.06
N LYS A 52 5.09 -7.51 6.98
CA LYS A 52 6.13 -7.71 8.00
C LYS A 52 5.76 -8.82 8.99
N LYS A 53 4.50 -8.90 9.43
CA LYS A 53 4.02 -9.90 10.41
C LYS A 53 3.87 -11.30 9.82
N ASN A 54 3.42 -11.41 8.56
CA ASN A 54 3.19 -12.70 7.91
C ASN A 54 4.47 -13.32 7.31
N ASN A 55 5.64 -12.78 7.65
CA ASN A 55 6.95 -13.39 7.41
C ASN A 55 7.21 -13.75 5.95
N ILE A 56 6.68 -12.96 5.02
CA ILE A 56 6.93 -13.15 3.58
C ILE A 56 8.34 -12.67 3.20
N ILE A 57 9.04 -12.03 4.14
CA ILE A 57 10.41 -11.55 4.02
C ILE A 57 11.36 -12.67 4.44
N ASN A 58 12.15 -13.18 3.49
CA ASN A 58 13.06 -14.29 3.75
C ASN A 58 14.53 -13.85 3.74
N THR A 59 14.82 -12.65 3.26
CA THR A 59 16.19 -12.10 3.11
C THR A 59 16.24 -10.62 3.51
N ASP A 60 17.45 -10.10 3.74
CA ASP A 60 17.65 -8.66 3.96
C ASP A 60 17.28 -7.83 2.72
N GLU A 61 17.43 -8.40 1.52
CA GLU A 61 17.09 -7.77 0.25
C GLU A 61 15.56 -7.66 0.06
N ASP A 62 14.83 -8.67 0.51
CA ASP A 62 13.38 -8.67 0.61
C ASP A 62 12.91 -7.54 1.56
N LEU A 63 13.58 -7.37 2.71
CA LEU A 63 13.30 -6.29 3.65
C LEU A 63 13.57 -4.92 3.04
N GLU A 64 14.70 -4.74 2.38
CA GLU A 64 15.05 -3.50 1.70
C GLU A 64 14.00 -3.16 0.62
N LYS A 65 13.58 -4.15 -0.17
CA LYS A 65 12.51 -3.97 -1.16
C LYS A 65 11.18 -3.56 -0.53
N LEU A 66 10.82 -4.12 0.62
CA LEU A 66 9.61 -3.71 1.34
C LEU A 66 9.67 -2.24 1.75
N ILE A 67 10.80 -1.82 2.33
CA ILE A 67 11.03 -0.47 2.84
C ILE A 67 11.01 0.54 1.68
N PHE A 68 11.80 0.30 0.62
CA PHE A 68 12.04 1.34 -0.39
C PHE A 68 11.20 1.24 -1.66
N ASN A 69 10.64 0.06 -1.99
CA ASN A 69 10.11 -0.20 -3.34
C ASN A 69 8.74 -0.86 -3.41
N THR A 70 8.01 -0.94 -2.29
CA THR A 70 6.77 -1.71 -2.22
C THR A 70 5.52 -0.85 -2.02
N LEU A 71 5.61 0.26 -1.28
CA LEU A 71 4.43 1.04 -0.89
C LEU A 71 4.50 2.46 -1.45
N TYR A 72 3.44 2.87 -2.15
CA TYR A 72 3.31 4.20 -2.71
C TYR A 72 1.92 4.76 -2.48
N GLY A 73 1.84 6.08 -2.32
CA GLY A 73 0.57 6.75 -2.08
C GLY A 73 0.52 8.16 -2.61
N ARG A 74 -0.69 8.62 -2.92
CA ARG A 74 -0.94 10.02 -3.29
C ARG A 74 -2.05 10.61 -2.47
N GLU A 75 -1.88 11.87 -2.13
CA GLU A 75 -2.89 12.65 -1.45
C GLU A 75 -2.86 14.08 -1.99
N LEU A 76 -4.03 14.60 -2.36
CA LEU A 76 -4.15 15.92 -3.00
C LEU A 76 -3.74 17.06 -2.05
N THR A 77 -4.06 16.90 -0.77
CA THR A 77 -3.97 17.96 0.23
C THR A 77 -2.71 17.86 1.09
N LYS A 78 -2.54 18.82 2.01
CA LYS A 78 -1.43 18.79 2.99
C LYS A 78 -1.45 17.57 3.92
N ILE A 79 -2.53 16.77 3.91
CA ILE A 79 -2.64 15.50 4.63
C ILE A 79 -1.55 14.51 4.19
N ALA A 80 -1.01 14.64 2.98
CA ALA A 80 0.15 13.88 2.51
C ALA A 80 1.34 13.91 3.51
N ARG A 81 1.53 15.02 4.24
CA ARG A 81 2.60 15.11 5.26
C ARG A 81 2.34 14.22 6.48
N ILE A 82 1.07 14.05 6.84
CA ILE A 82 0.64 13.15 7.92
C ILE A 82 0.85 11.71 7.46
N ALA A 83 0.46 11.36 6.22
CA ALA A 83 0.76 10.05 5.65
C ALA A 83 2.25 9.74 5.63
N LYS A 84 3.09 10.67 5.16
CA LYS A 84 4.55 10.52 5.20
C LYS A 84 5.06 10.19 6.60
N MET A 85 4.63 10.98 7.60
CA MET A 85 5.05 10.76 8.98
C MET A 85 4.59 9.40 9.50
N ASN A 86 3.33 9.03 9.24
CA ASN A 86 2.78 7.76 9.66
C ASN A 86 3.56 6.59 9.07
N MET A 87 3.88 6.64 7.78
CA MET A 87 4.68 5.63 7.10
C MET A 87 6.08 5.50 7.71
N ILE A 88 6.77 6.63 7.94
CA ILE A 88 8.11 6.65 8.55
C ILE A 88 8.08 6.05 9.96
N LEU A 89 7.09 6.41 10.78
CA LEU A 89 6.93 5.90 12.14
C LEU A 89 6.66 4.38 12.18
N HIS A 90 6.02 3.83 11.14
CA HIS A 90 5.82 2.39 11.00
C HIS A 90 7.06 1.65 10.46
N GLY A 91 8.07 2.39 9.99
CA GLY A 91 9.36 1.85 9.59
C GLY A 91 9.53 1.60 8.10
N ASP A 92 8.74 2.28 7.25
CA ASP A 92 8.88 2.19 5.80
C ASP A 92 10.12 2.95 5.26
N GLY A 93 10.74 3.82 6.06
CA GLY A 93 12.05 4.42 5.77
C GLY A 93 12.15 5.40 4.59
N HIS A 94 11.16 5.48 3.69
CA HIS A 94 11.23 6.28 2.46
C HIS A 94 9.91 7.00 2.11
N SER A 95 8.80 6.68 2.79
CA SER A 95 7.43 7.20 2.64
C SER A 95 6.71 6.84 1.34
N GLY A 96 7.34 6.95 0.16
CA GLY A 96 6.68 6.70 -1.13
C GLY A 96 5.42 7.55 -1.40
N ILE A 97 5.15 8.56 -0.54
CA ILE A 97 3.94 9.40 -0.60
C ILE A 97 4.23 10.67 -1.41
N GLN A 98 3.32 11.05 -2.29
CA GLN A 98 3.37 12.32 -3.02
C GLN A 98 2.15 13.20 -2.72
N GLN A 99 2.38 14.51 -2.59
CA GLN A 99 1.30 15.48 -2.53
C GLN A 99 0.97 15.95 -3.95
N ILE A 100 0.03 15.30 -4.62
CA ILE A 100 -0.27 15.55 -6.04
C ILE A 100 -1.72 15.17 -6.37
N ASN A 101 -2.29 15.79 -7.39
CA ASN A 101 -3.58 15.39 -7.94
C ASN A 101 -3.43 14.13 -8.79
N SER A 102 -3.91 13.00 -8.27
CA SER A 102 -3.87 11.70 -8.94
C SER A 102 -4.64 11.67 -10.26
N LEU A 103 -5.73 12.44 -10.38
CA LEU A 103 -6.54 12.49 -11.60
C LEU A 103 -5.86 13.31 -12.71
N GLU A 104 -5.09 14.33 -12.36
CA GLU A 104 -4.29 15.10 -13.32
C GLU A 104 -3.03 14.34 -13.77
N ASN A 105 -2.54 13.39 -12.96
CA ASN A 105 -1.28 12.67 -13.18
C ASN A 105 -1.43 11.13 -13.17
N PRO A 106 -2.36 10.54 -13.93
CA PRO A 106 -2.78 9.14 -13.75
C PRO A 106 -1.68 8.09 -14.02
N ASN A 107 -0.64 8.43 -14.78
CA ASN A 107 0.39 7.48 -15.20
C ASN A 107 1.69 7.55 -14.38
N ASP A 108 1.79 8.47 -13.43
CA ASP A 108 3.05 8.80 -12.74
C ASP A 108 3.21 8.04 -11.41
N VAL A 109 2.81 6.77 -11.40
CA VAL A 109 2.65 5.98 -10.17
C VAL A 109 3.99 5.55 -9.53
N LEU A 110 5.07 5.48 -10.34
CA LEU A 110 6.34 4.84 -9.97
C LEU A 110 7.58 5.75 -10.05
N ASN A 111 7.40 7.07 -10.19
CA ASN A 111 8.49 8.05 -10.05
C ASN A 111 8.18 8.96 -8.84
N PRO A 112 8.54 8.54 -7.62
CA PRO A 112 8.36 9.30 -6.38
C PRO A 112 9.07 10.66 -6.39
#